data_AF-A0A3M8SW45-F1
#
_entry.id   AF-A0A3M8SW45-F1
#
_cell.length_a   1.000
_cell.length_b   1.000
_cell.length_c   1.000
_cell.angle_alpha   90.00
_cell.angle_beta   90.00
_cell.angle_gamma   90.00
#
_symmetry.space_group_name_H-M   'P 1'
#
loop_
_entity.id
_entity.type
_entity.pdbx_description
1 polymer ?
#
loop_
_entity_poly.entity_id
_entity_poly.type
_entity_poly.pdbx_seq_one_letter_code
_entity_poly.pdbx_strand_id
1 'polypeptide(L)'
;MGLLDTLLGHAGEKSTDKVGDDFAPLLAPGETVQRAFGEIRDLIVFTDRRLILVDKQGVTGRKTEFLSLPYRSIVMFSLETAGHFDLESELRVWVSGQPAPITRHLGRSSGAEDIIALLAQNSPR
;
A
#
# COMPACT_ATOMS: atom_id res chain seq x y z
N MET A 1 -12.99 7.16 -17.96
CA MET A 1 -14.00 8.24 -17.81
C MET A 1 -14.00 8.65 -16.36
N GLY A 2 -13.57 9.88 -16.05
CA GLY A 2 -13.62 10.43 -14.69
C GLY A 2 -12.47 11.39 -14.37
N LEU A 3 -12.41 12.55 -15.02
CA LEU A 3 -11.50 13.66 -14.68
C LEU A 3 -11.79 14.28 -13.28
N LEU A 4 -12.81 13.76 -12.58
CA LEU A 4 -13.22 14.18 -11.24
C LEU A 4 -12.65 13.27 -10.13
N ASP A 5 -12.16 12.06 -10.46
CA ASP A 5 -11.53 11.15 -9.49
C ASP A 5 -10.12 11.63 -9.10
N THR A 6 -9.50 12.43 -9.97
CA THR A 6 -8.20 13.08 -9.76
C THR A 6 -8.24 14.32 -8.85
N LEU A 7 -9.43 14.85 -8.51
CA LEU A 7 -9.57 16.06 -7.68
C LEU A 7 -10.11 15.81 -6.27
N LEU A 8 -10.58 14.59 -5.98
CA LEU A 8 -10.82 14.11 -4.62
C LEU A 8 -9.56 13.42 -4.13
N GLY A 9 -8.51 14.22 -3.89
CA GLY A 9 -7.28 13.72 -3.29
C GLY A 9 -7.57 13.16 -1.90
N HIS A 10 -7.74 11.84 -1.82
CA HIS A 10 -7.81 11.13 -0.54
C HIS A 10 -6.48 11.38 0.16
N ALA A 11 -6.53 11.90 1.38
CA ALA A 11 -5.34 12.38 2.09
C ALA A 11 -4.31 11.26 2.23
N GLY A 12 -3.26 11.26 1.40
CA GLY A 12 -2.19 10.26 1.43
C GLY A 12 -1.95 9.43 0.18
N GLU A 13 -2.80 9.60 -0.82
CA GLU A 13 -2.61 8.97 -2.11
C GLU A 13 -1.49 9.68 -2.89
N LYS A 14 -0.51 8.91 -3.38
CA LYS A 14 0.54 9.41 -4.28
C LYS A 14 0.11 9.31 -5.72
N SER A 15 0.56 10.26 -6.55
CA SER A 15 0.22 10.23 -7.97
C SER A 15 0.76 8.95 -8.62
N THR A 16 -0.16 8.19 -9.23
CA THR A 16 0.12 6.92 -9.89
C THR A 16 1.14 7.07 -11.00
N ASP A 17 1.18 8.23 -11.67
CA ASP A 17 2.11 8.49 -12.78
C ASP A 17 3.57 8.50 -12.31
N LYS A 18 3.86 9.20 -11.20
CA LYS A 18 5.22 9.28 -10.64
C LYS A 18 5.67 7.96 -10.03
N VAL A 19 4.74 7.26 -9.37
CA VAL A 19 5.01 5.94 -8.81
C VAL A 19 5.18 4.91 -9.94
N GLY A 20 4.43 5.02 -11.03
CA GLY A 20 4.52 4.14 -12.18
C GLY A 20 5.91 4.13 -12.81
N ASP A 21 6.52 5.30 -12.99
CA ASP A 21 7.88 5.40 -13.55
C ASP A 21 8.94 4.78 -12.64
N ASP A 22 8.86 5.03 -11.32
CA ASP A 22 9.79 4.47 -10.33
C ASP A 22 9.64 2.94 -10.20
N PHE A 23 8.42 2.42 -10.41
CA PHE A 23 8.09 1.00 -10.26
C PHE A 23 8.10 0.24 -11.57
N ALA A 24 8.20 0.89 -12.73
CA ALA A 24 8.23 0.27 -14.06
C ALA A 24 9.15 -0.97 -14.15
N PRO A 25 10.39 -0.98 -13.62
CA PRO A 25 11.24 -2.18 -13.66
C PRO A 25 10.78 -3.32 -12.72
N LEU A 26 9.88 -3.05 -11.77
CA LEU A 26 9.35 -4.01 -10.81
C LEU A 26 8.03 -4.65 -11.27
N LEU A 27 7.33 -4.02 -12.22
CA LEU A 27 6.05 -4.47 -12.75
C LEU A 27 6.26 -5.59 -13.78
N ALA A 28 5.46 -6.63 -13.68
CA ALA A 28 5.40 -7.65 -14.72
C ALA A 28 4.78 -7.09 -16.02
N PRO A 29 5.02 -7.72 -17.18
CA PRO A 29 4.37 -7.29 -18.42
C PRO A 29 2.85 -7.22 -18.28
N GLY A 30 2.29 -6.04 -18.56
CA GLY A 30 0.86 -5.75 -18.46
C GLY A 30 0.33 -5.64 -17.01
N GLU A 31 1.19 -5.63 -16.00
CA GLU A 31 0.81 -5.24 -14.63
C GLU A 31 0.72 -3.71 -14.54
N THR A 32 -0.32 -3.20 -13.91
CA THR A 32 -0.61 -1.77 -13.81
C THR A 32 -0.75 -1.34 -12.36
N VAL A 33 -0.12 -0.23 -12.00
CA VAL A 33 -0.32 0.40 -10.68
C VAL A 33 -1.70 1.04 -10.66
N GLN A 34 -2.52 0.65 -9.69
CA GLN A 34 -3.86 1.17 -9.49
C GLN A 34 -3.87 2.34 -8.52
N ARG A 35 -3.25 2.15 -7.35
CA ARG A 35 -3.24 3.13 -6.24
C ARG A 35 -1.93 3.01 -5.46
N ALA A 36 -1.48 4.11 -4.85
CA ALA A 36 -0.30 4.10 -4.00
C ALA A 36 -0.50 5.02 -2.79
N PHE A 37 -0.17 4.52 -1.61
CA PHE A 37 -0.35 5.21 -0.33
C PHE A 37 0.97 5.26 0.45
N GLY A 38 1.11 6.26 1.31
CA GLY A 38 2.20 6.35 2.28
C GLY A 38 3.22 7.43 1.98
N GLU A 39 4.37 7.33 2.64
CA GLU A 39 5.39 8.38 2.71
C GLU A 39 6.55 8.13 1.74
N ILE A 40 7.61 8.92 1.81
CA ILE A 40 8.79 8.74 0.92
C ILE A 40 9.53 7.43 1.22
N ARG A 41 9.45 6.94 2.46
CA ARG A 41 10.15 5.75 2.95
C ARG A 41 9.29 4.49 2.93
N ASP A 42 8.06 4.61 3.39
CA ASP A 42 7.11 3.50 3.52
C ASP A 42 5.98 3.69 2.52
N LEU A 43 5.95 2.85 1.48
CA LEU A 43 4.91 2.89 0.45
C LEU A 43 4.13 1.60 0.41
N ILE A 44 2.83 1.73 0.19
CA ILE A 44 1.91 0.64 -0.09
C ILE A 44 1.36 0.86 -1.49
N VAL A 45 1.74 0.00 -2.43
CA VAL A 45 1.36 0.12 -3.83
C VAL A 45 0.44 -1.04 -4.20
N PHE A 46 -0.76 -0.70 -4.67
CA PHE A 46 -1.73 -1.62 -5.20
C PHE A 46 -1.56 -1.72 -6.72
N THR A 47 -1.36 -2.94 -7.22
CA THR A 47 -1.42 -3.23 -8.66
C THR A 47 -2.69 -4.01 -8.98
N ASP A 48 -2.93 -4.32 -10.25
CA ASP A 48 -3.99 -5.25 -10.65
C ASP A 48 -3.72 -6.71 -10.25
N ARG A 49 -2.55 -7.03 -9.65
CA ARG A 49 -2.13 -8.41 -9.36
C ARG A 49 -1.72 -8.65 -7.91
N ARG A 50 -1.14 -7.66 -7.24
CA ARG A 50 -0.53 -7.81 -5.91
C ARG A 50 -0.46 -6.48 -5.16
N LEU A 51 -0.32 -6.59 -3.85
CA LEU A 51 0.15 -5.51 -3.01
C LEU A 51 1.68 -5.52 -3.00
N ILE A 52 2.31 -4.36 -3.17
CA ILE A 52 3.76 -4.18 -3.03
C ILE A 52 3.99 -3.25 -1.83
N LEU A 53 4.68 -3.76 -0.82
CA LEU A 53 5.13 -2.98 0.33
C LEU A 53 6.58 -2.58 0.11
N VAL A 54 6.86 -1.27 0.21
CA VAL A 54 8.21 -0.73 0.04
C VAL A 54 8.67 -0.13 1.35
N ASP A 55 9.87 -0.49 1.76
CA ASP A 55 10.55 0.04 2.94
C ASP A 55 11.96 0.51 2.55
N LYS A 56 12.21 1.82 2.67
CA LYS A 56 13.55 2.41 2.51
C LYS A 56 14.28 2.46 3.84
N GLN A 57 15.29 1.61 3.97
CA GLN A 57 16.08 1.40 5.17
C GLN A 57 17.39 2.21 5.18
N GLY A 58 17.83 2.53 6.40
CA GLY A 58 19.14 3.12 6.68
C GLY A 58 19.20 4.65 6.51
N VAL A 59 20.25 5.25 7.06
CA VAL A 59 20.43 6.72 7.11
C VAL A 59 20.48 7.35 5.72
N THR A 60 21.05 6.64 4.74
CA THR A 60 21.15 7.11 3.34
C THR A 60 19.92 6.80 2.50
N GLY A 61 18.99 5.98 3.00
CA GLY A 61 17.81 5.52 2.25
C GLY A 61 18.10 4.72 0.99
N ARG A 62 19.34 4.24 0.81
CA ARG A 62 19.77 3.51 -0.39
C ARG A 62 19.31 2.05 -0.41
N LYS A 63 19.17 1.44 0.76
CA LYS A 63 18.68 0.07 0.87
C LYS A 63 17.17 0.11 0.81
N THR A 64 16.57 -0.50 -0.20
CA THR A 64 15.11 -0.56 -0.33
C THR A 64 14.69 -2.02 -0.35
N GLU A 65 13.74 -2.39 0.51
CA GLU A 65 13.04 -3.67 0.47
C GLU A 65 11.74 -3.51 -0.32
N PHE A 66 11.48 -4.45 -1.23
CA PHE A 66 10.22 -4.57 -1.95
C PHE A 66 9.60 -5.93 -1.63
N LEU A 67 8.50 -5.92 -0.88
CA LEU A 67 7.78 -7.12 -0.49
C LEU A 67 6.49 -7.23 -1.32
N SER A 68 6.40 -8.27 -2.13
CA SER A 68 5.22 -8.55 -2.97
C SER A 68 4.28 -9.54 -2.30
N LEU A 69 3.04 -9.15 -2.09
CA LEU A 69 1.96 -9.99 -1.55
C LEU A 69 0.88 -10.19 -2.62
N PRO A 70 0.85 -11.35 -3.31
CA PRO A 70 -0.24 -11.69 -4.20
C PRO A 70 -1.58 -11.64 -3.46
N TYR A 71 -2.61 -11.04 -4.04
CA TYR A 71 -3.89 -10.89 -3.34
C TYR A 71 -4.47 -12.23 -2.87
N ARG A 72 -4.32 -13.28 -3.69
CA ARG A 72 -4.75 -14.65 -3.34
C ARG A 72 -4.11 -15.23 -2.08
N SER A 73 -2.98 -14.67 -1.64
CA SER A 73 -2.24 -15.15 -0.47
C SER A 73 -2.63 -14.42 0.81
N ILE A 74 -3.31 -13.28 0.70
CA ILE A 74 -3.78 -12.51 1.84
C ILE A 74 -5.06 -13.16 2.36
N VAL A 75 -5.01 -13.64 3.60
CA VAL A 75 -6.12 -14.40 4.22
C VAL A 75 -6.89 -13.57 5.24
N MET A 76 -6.28 -12.53 5.77
CA MET A 76 -6.89 -11.62 6.74
C MET A 76 -6.13 -10.30 6.71
N PHE A 77 -6.82 -9.21 7.00
CA PHE A 77 -6.24 -7.89 7.20
C PHE A 77 -7.01 -7.13 8.26
N SER A 78 -6.36 -6.20 8.94
CA SER A 78 -6.98 -5.30 9.91
C SER A 78 -6.32 -3.94 9.87
N LEU A 79 -7.09 -2.89 10.11
CA LEU A 79 -6.59 -1.53 10.32
C LEU A 79 -6.96 -1.07 11.72
N GLU A 80 -5.96 -0.61 12.45
CA GLU A 80 -6.12 0.14 13.69
C GLU A 80 -5.86 1.61 13.40
N THR A 81 -6.89 2.45 13.52
CA THR A 81 -6.79 3.87 13.19
C THR A 81 -6.12 4.66 14.31
N ALA A 82 -5.37 5.70 13.94
CA ALA A 82 -4.80 6.64 14.90
C ALA A 82 -5.88 7.24 15.82
N GLY A 83 -5.69 7.12 17.14
CA GLY A 83 -6.54 7.76 18.13
C GLY A 83 -6.26 9.26 18.28
N HIS A 84 -6.93 9.92 19.23
CA HIS A 84 -6.75 11.36 19.46
C HIS A 84 -5.31 11.75 19.83
N PHE A 85 -4.59 10.84 20.49
CA PHE A 85 -3.20 11.01 20.94
C PHE A 85 -2.17 10.23 20.11
N ASP A 86 -2.63 9.29 19.28
CA ASP A 86 -1.75 8.54 18.39
C ASP A 86 -1.63 9.28 17.05
N LEU A 87 -0.44 9.28 16.47
CA LEU A 87 -0.14 9.94 15.19
C LEU A 87 -0.22 8.96 14.02
N GLU A 88 -0.21 7.66 14.29
CA GLU A 88 -0.07 6.62 13.28
C GLU A 88 -1.22 5.63 13.35
N SER A 89 -1.65 5.16 12.18
CA SER A 89 -2.53 4.00 12.06
C SER A 89 -1.67 2.76 11.81
N GLU A 90 -2.13 1.59 12.24
CA GLU A 90 -1.43 0.33 12.04
C GLU A 90 -2.23 -0.59 11.13
N LEU A 91 -1.66 -0.91 9.96
CA LEU A 91 -2.16 -1.94 9.06
C LEU A 91 -1.48 -3.27 9.39
N ARG A 92 -2.29 -4.33 9.53
CA ARG A 92 -1.81 -5.71 9.68
C ARG A 92 -2.36 -6.56 8.55
N VAL A 93 -1.51 -7.35 7.91
CA VAL A 93 -1.87 -8.25 6.80
C VAL A 93 -1.35 -9.65 7.10
N TRP A 94 -2.24 -10.63 7.15
CA TRP A 94 -1.88 -12.04 7.30
C TRP A 94 -1.82 -12.71 5.95
N VAL A 95 -0.74 -13.46 5.75
CA VAL A 95 -0.50 -14.24 4.54
C VAL A 95 -0.65 -15.72 4.88
N SER A 96 -1.23 -16.49 3.97
CA SER A 96 -1.40 -17.93 4.11
C SER A 96 -0.08 -18.61 4.52
N GLY A 97 -0.13 -19.43 5.57
CA GLY A 97 1.03 -20.14 6.11
C GLY A 97 1.91 -19.33 7.06
N GLN A 98 1.61 -18.05 7.32
CA GLN A 98 2.32 -17.24 8.32
C GLN A 98 1.45 -16.98 9.56
N PRO A 99 1.92 -17.33 10.77
CA PRO A 99 1.14 -17.13 12.00
C PRO A 99 1.12 -15.66 12.45
N ALA A 100 2.16 -14.91 12.14
CA ALA A 100 2.27 -13.49 12.48
C ALA A 100 1.87 -12.61 11.28
N PRO A 101 1.20 -11.46 11.51
CA PRO A 101 0.93 -10.52 10.44
C PRO A 101 2.20 -9.80 9.99
N ILE A 102 2.15 -9.31 8.76
CA ILE A 102 3.01 -8.22 8.29
C ILE A 102 2.38 -6.91 8.76
N THR A 103 3.08 -6.17 9.59
CA THR A 103 2.64 -4.89 10.15
C THR A 103 3.26 -3.71 9.38
N ARG A 104 2.46 -2.68 9.13
CA ARG A 104 2.89 -1.38 8.57
C ARG A 104 2.25 -0.24 9.33
N HIS A 105 3.09 0.71 9.75
CA HIS A 105 2.62 1.97 10.32
C HIS A 105 2.36 2.96 9.20
N LEU A 106 1.25 3.66 9.33
CA LEU A 106 0.71 4.58 8.34
C LEU A 106 0.55 5.95 9.00
N GLY A 107 1.19 6.96 8.43
CA GLY A 107 1.08 8.33 8.93
C GLY A 107 -0.35 8.88 8.86
N ARG A 108 -0.58 10.00 9.56
CA ARG A 108 -1.91 10.64 9.72
C ARG A 108 -2.61 11.01 8.40
N SER A 109 -1.87 11.16 7.31
CA SER A 109 -2.37 11.50 5.97
C SER A 109 -2.10 10.38 4.97
N SER A 110 -2.54 9.15 5.24
CA SER A 110 -2.18 7.98 4.41
C SER A 110 -3.38 7.28 3.74
N GLY A 111 -4.60 7.80 3.86
CA GLY A 111 -5.79 7.18 3.27
C GLY A 111 -6.06 5.80 3.86
N ALA A 112 -5.78 5.62 5.15
CA ALA A 112 -5.75 4.32 5.79
C ALA A 112 -7.05 3.52 5.63
N GLU A 113 -8.20 4.19 5.60
CA GLU A 113 -9.50 3.54 5.36
C GLU A 113 -9.65 3.02 3.93
N ASP A 114 -9.12 3.73 2.93
CA ASP A 114 -9.19 3.32 1.52
C ASP A 114 -8.38 2.03 1.29
N ILE A 115 -7.29 1.84 2.03
CA ILE A 115 -6.48 0.62 1.99
C ILE A 115 -7.34 -0.61 2.33
N ILE A 116 -8.24 -0.51 3.31
CA ILE A 116 -9.15 -1.61 3.67
C ILE A 116 -10.12 -1.90 2.53
N ALA A 117 -10.72 -0.86 1.93
CA ALA A 117 -11.63 -1.03 0.82
C ALA A 117 -10.94 -1.67 -0.41
N LEU A 118 -9.72 -1.26 -0.73
CA LEU A 118 -8.93 -1.79 -1.84
C LEU A 118 -8.45 -3.22 -1.61
N LEU A 119 -8.05 -3.57 -0.38
CA LEU A 119 -7.73 -4.94 -0.02
C LEU A 119 -8.96 -5.84 -0.16
N ALA A 120 -10.13 -5.39 0.31
CA ALA A 120 -11.38 -6.13 0.15
C ALA A 120 -11.78 -6.29 -1.32
N GLN A 121 -11.63 -5.24 -2.15
CA GLN A 121 -11.94 -5.27 -3.57
C GLN A 121 -11.09 -6.29 -4.35
N ASN A 122 -9.80 -6.40 -4.01
CA ASN A 122 -8.86 -7.27 -4.68
C ASN A 122 -8.75 -8.67 -4.05
N SER A 123 -9.37 -8.90 -2.90
CA SER A 123 -9.38 -10.22 -2.26
C SER A 123 -10.11 -11.24 -3.13
N PRO A 124 -9.56 -12.46 -3.28
CA PRO A 124 -10.25 -13.51 -4.03
C PRO A 124 -11.63 -13.79 -3.40
N ARG A 125 -12.65 -13.95 -4.25
CA ARG A 125 -13.99 -14.37 -3.84
C ARG A 125 -14.06 -15.85 -3.55
#